data_AF-A0A6P0VTC1-F1
#
_entry.id   AF-A0A6P0VTC1-F1
#
_cell.length_a   1.000
_cell.length_b   1.000
_cell.length_c   1.000
_cell.angle_alpha   90.00
_cell.angle_beta   90.00
_cell.angle_gamma   90.00
#
_symmetry.space_group_name_H-M   'P 1'
#
loop_
_entity.id
_entity.type
_entity.pdbx_description
1 polymer ?
#
loop_
_entity_poly.entity_id
_entity_poly.type
_entity_poly.pdbx_seq_one_letter_code
_entity_poly.pdbx_strand_id
1 'polypeptide(L)' 'MQVTHTLSIHVPRLGEKIKEARENDSRSLKEICTIAGMSPMNWYRIEDEKQTLPLETLRSIEKVLGVDFGVKFPE' A
#
# COMPACT_ATOMS: atom_id res chain seq x y z
N MET A 1 -0.13 28.74 -16.86
CA MET A 1 1.10 27.94 -16.99
C MET A 1 1.02 26.82 -15.97
N GLN A 2 1.26 25.56 -16.35
CA GLN A 2 1.13 24.42 -15.44
C GLN A 2 2.52 23.87 -15.11
N VAL A 3 2.81 23.72 -13.83
CA VAL A 3 4.06 23.17 -13.31
C VAL A 3 3.72 22.04 -12.35
N THR A 4 4.24 20.84 -12.61
CA THR A 4 4.06 19.63 -11.79
C THR A 4 5.42 19.02 -11.50
N HIS A 5 5.64 18.58 -10.25
CA HIS A 5 6.82 17.85 -9.83
C HIS A 5 6.37 16.56 -9.13
N THR A 6 6.71 15.41 -9.72
CA THR A 6 6.34 14.07 -9.22
C THR A 6 7.60 13.24 -9.03
N LEU A 7 7.76 12.63 -7.85
CA LEU A 7 8.86 11.74 -7.52
C LEU A 7 8.33 10.30 -7.37
N SER A 8 9.06 9.34 -7.94
CA SER A 8 8.78 7.90 -7.83
C SER A 8 10.03 7.19 -7.34
N ILE A 9 9.87 6.32 -6.35
CA ILE A 9 10.95 5.48 -5.82
C ILE A 9 10.61 4.01 -6.04
N HIS A 10 11.63 3.18 -6.23
CA HIS A 10 11.45 1.74 -6.29
C HIS A 10 11.68 1.15 -4.90
N VAL A 11 10.68 0.45 -4.37
CA VAL A 11 10.76 -0.25 -3.09
C VAL A 11 10.56 -1.74 -3.37
N PRO A 12 11.63 -2.54 -3.46
CA PRO A 12 11.52 -3.95 -3.82
C PRO A 12 10.79 -4.75 -2.73
N ARG A 13 9.95 -5.70 -3.15
CA ARG A 13 9.22 -6.63 -2.26
C ARG A 13 8.25 -5.94 -1.29
N LEU A 14 7.80 -4.74 -1.62
CA LEU A 14 6.80 -4.02 -0.82
C LEU A 14 5.46 -4.77 -0.85
N GLY A 15 5.06 -5.29 -2.01
CA GLY A 15 3.82 -6.05 -2.16
C GLY A 15 3.81 -7.32 -1.30
N GLU A 16 4.93 -8.03 -1.25
CA GLU A 16 5.11 -9.21 -0.40
C GLU A 16 5.01 -8.88 1.10
N LYS A 17 5.67 -7.79 1.55
CA LYS A 17 5.56 -7.34 2.95
C LYS A 17 4.13 -6.94 3.33
N ILE A 18 3.41 -6.29 2.42
CA ILE A 18 1.99 -5.94 2.63
C ILE A 18 1.15 -7.22 2.77
N LYS A 19 1.42 -8.21 1.91
CA LYS A 19 0.74 -9.51 1.95
C LYS A 19 0.99 -10.25 3.27
N GLU A 20 2.24 -10.33 3.71
CA GLU A 20 2.61 -10.94 4.99
C GLU A 20 1.91 -10.24 6.16
N ALA A 21 1.90 -8.90 6.18
CA ALA A 21 1.21 -8.14 7.22
C ALA A 21 -0.31 -8.40 7.22
N ARG A 22 -0.94 -8.47 6.04
CA ARG A 22 -2.35 -8.84 5.90
C ARG A 22 -2.62 -10.26 6.41
N GLU A 23 -1.78 -11.24 6.06
CA GLU A 23 -1.99 -12.65 6.43
C GLU A 23 -1.81 -12.91 7.92
N ASN A 24 -1.04 -12.07 8.61
CA ASN A 24 -0.92 -12.07 10.07
C ASN A 24 -2.04 -11.29 10.78
N ASP A 25 -2.89 -10.60 10.04
CA ASP A 25 -4.03 -9.88 10.59
C ASP A 25 -5.20 -10.84 10.88
N SER A 26 -5.87 -10.66 12.02
CA SER A 26 -7.03 -11.48 12.39
C SER A 26 -8.28 -11.19 11.55
N ARG A 27 -8.34 -10.02 10.89
CA ARG A 27 -9.48 -9.60 10.07
C ARG A 27 -9.41 -10.23 8.69
N SER A 28 -10.57 -10.45 8.08
CA SER A 28 -10.62 -10.90 6.68
C SER A 28 -10.13 -9.80 5.72
N LEU A 29 -9.65 -10.21 4.54
CA LEU A 29 -9.30 -9.27 3.46
C LEU A 29 -10.46 -8.30 3.15
N LYS A 30 -11.71 -8.78 3.19
CA LYS A 30 -12.89 -7.95 2.93
C LYS A 30 -13.05 -6.84 3.97
N GLU A 31 -12.86 -7.14 5.25
CA GLU A 31 -12.91 -6.14 6.33
C GLU A 31 -11.77 -5.12 6.18
N ILE A 32 -10.56 -5.60 5.95
CA ILE A 32 -9.37 -4.75 5.72
C ILE A 32 -9.62 -3.79 4.55
N CYS A 33 -10.08 -4.32 3.41
CA CYS A 33 -10.42 -3.53 2.23
C CYS A 33 -11.52 -2.49 2.51
N THR A 34 -12.53 -2.86 3.31
CA THR A 34 -13.62 -1.95 3.70
C THR A 34 -13.10 -0.78 4.52
N ILE A 35 -12.23 -1.05 5.50
CA ILE A 35 -11.61 -0.02 6.35
C ILE A 35 -10.66 0.86 5.52
N ALA A 36 -9.90 0.25 4.62
CA ALA A 36 -8.94 0.93 3.75
C ALA A 36 -9.60 1.68 2.57
N GLY A 37 -10.91 1.54 2.38
CA GLY A 37 -11.66 2.22 1.32
C GLY A 37 -11.31 1.75 -0.10
N MET A 38 -10.96 0.48 -0.30
CA MET A 38 -10.58 -0.05 -1.61
C MET A 38 -11.16 -1.44 -1.89
N SER A 39 -11.12 -1.88 -3.15
CA SER A 39 -11.61 -3.21 -3.54
C SER A 39 -10.55 -4.30 -3.29
N PRO A 40 -10.96 -5.56 -3.03
CA PRO A 40 -10.03 -6.70 -2.94
C PRO A 40 -9.17 -6.88 -4.20
N MET A 41 -9.73 -6.58 -5.39
CA MET A 41 -8.98 -6.64 -6.64
C MET A 41 -7.87 -5.60 -6.69
N ASN A 42 -8.12 -4.37 -6.22
CA ASN A 42 -7.06 -3.36 -6.10
C ASN A 42 -5.98 -3.82 -5.12
N TRP A 43 -6.39 -4.38 -3.98
CA TRP A 43 -5.46 -4.90 -2.96
C TRP A 43 -4.52 -5.98 -3.54
N TYR A 44 -5.07 -6.99 -4.23
CA TYR A 44 -4.22 -8.03 -4.84
C TYR A 44 -3.26 -7.47 -5.90
N ARG A 45 -3.66 -6.45 -6.67
CA ARG A 45 -2.73 -5.79 -7.61
C ARG A 45 -1.58 -5.07 -6.91
N ILE A 46 -1.79 -4.57 -5.69
CA ILE A 46 -0.74 -3.97 -4.85
C ILE A 46 0.20 -5.08 -4.35
N GLU A 47 -0.34 -6.17 -3.82
CA GLU A 47 0.45 -7.32 -3.34
C GLU A 47 1.28 -7.96 -4.46
N ASP A 48 0.73 -8.06 -5.67
CA ASP A 48 1.41 -8.56 -6.86
C ASP A 48 2.38 -7.55 -7.50
N GLU A 49 2.49 -6.33 -6.95
CA GLU A 49 3.31 -5.23 -7.48
C GLU A 49 2.99 -4.87 -8.95
N LYS A 50 1.76 -5.08 -9.40
CA LYS A 50 1.29 -4.85 -10.79
C LYS A 50 0.88 -3.39 -11.07
N GLN A 51 1.17 -2.48 -10.16
CA GLN A 51 0.86 -1.05 -10.28
C GLN A 51 1.79 -0.19 -9.44
N THR A 52 1.83 1.11 -9.77
CA THR A 52 2.39 2.11 -8.87
C THR A 52 1.44 2.32 -7.69
N LEU A 53 1.99 2.45 -6.49
CA LEU A 53 1.23 2.68 -5.26
C LEU A 53 1.39 4.14 -4.84
N PRO A 54 0.33 4.97 -4.86
CA PRO A 54 0.39 6.31 -4.31
C PRO A 54 0.79 6.28 -2.84
N LEU A 55 1.62 7.24 -2.42
CA LEU A 55 2.10 7.30 -1.04
C LEU A 55 0.94 7.37 -0.03
N GLU A 56 -0.11 8.14 -0.33
CA GLU A 56 -1.31 8.24 0.51
C GLU A 56 -2.02 6.88 0.68
N THR A 57 -2.04 6.07 -0.38
CA THR A 57 -2.61 4.72 -0.33
C THR A 57 -1.72 3.81 0.52
N LEU A 58 -0.40 3.90 0.39
CA LEU A 58 0.53 3.18 1.26
C LEU A 58 0.31 3.55 2.73
N ARG A 59 0.22 4.85 3.07
CA ARG A 59 -0.05 5.29 4.45
C ARG A 59 -1.40 4.80 4.97
N SER A 60 -2.40 4.69 4.10
CA SER A 60 -3.70 4.12 4.46
C SER A 60 -3.59 2.63 4.78
N ILE A 61 -2.84 1.87 3.99
CA ILE A 61 -2.55 0.45 4.23
C ILE A 61 -1.80 0.27 5.56
N GLU A 62 -0.74 1.04 5.78
CA GLU A 62 0.04 1.05 7.03
C GLU A 62 -0.85 1.31 8.25
N LYS A 63 -1.73 2.32 8.17
CA LYS A 63 -2.67 2.63 9.24
C LYS A 63 -3.67 1.51 9.50
N VAL A 64 -4.20 0.88 8.45
CA VAL A 64 -5.18 -0.21 8.61
C VAL A 64 -4.52 -1.45 9.19
N LEU A 65 -3.32 -1.80 8.73
CA LEU A 65 -2.58 -2.97 9.21
C LEU A 65 -1.84 -2.73 10.54
N GLY A 66 -1.65 -1.47 10.93
CA GLY A 66 -0.87 -1.11 12.12
C GLY A 66 0.64 -1.38 11.94
N VAL A 67 1.14 -1.30 10.72
CA VAL A 67 2.54 -1.62 10.34
C VAL A 67 3.16 -0.43 9.62
N ASP A 68 4.41 -0.10 9.91
CA ASP A 68 5.22 0.85 9.13
C ASP A 68 6.14 0.07 8.17
N PHE A 69 6.02 0.30 6.87
CA PHE A 69 6.88 -0.36 5.87
C PHE A 69 8.18 0.39 5.62
N GLY A 70 8.41 1.52 6.31
CA GLY A 70 9.68 2.25 6.31
C GLY A 70 9.96 3.00 5.01
N VAL A 71 8.94 3.17 4.15
CA VAL A 71 9.08 3.89 2.87
C VAL A 71 9.21 5.39 3.14
N LYS A 72 10.31 5.99 2.67
CA LYS A 72 10.61 7.42 2.79
C LYS A 72 11.01 7.97 1.43
N PHE A 73 10.55 9.18 1.13
CA PHE A 73 11.01 9.92 -0.04
C PHE A 73 12.21 10.78 0.36
N PRO A 74 13.25 10.86 -0.47
CA PRO A 74 14.31 11.84 -0.28
C PRO A 74 13.72 13.25 -0.39
N GLU A 75 14.19 14.14 0.50
CA GLU A 75 13.88 15.58 0.47
C GLU A 75 14.49 16.28 -0.75
#